data_AF-A0AAN8WN23-F1
#
_entry.id   AF-A0AAN8WN23-F1
#
_cell.length_a   1.000
_cell.length_b   1.000
_cell.length_c   1.000
_cell.angle_alpha   90.00
_cell.angle_beta   90.00
_cell.angle_gamma   90.00
#
_symmetry.space_group_name_H-M   'P 1'
#
loop_
_entity.id
_entity.type
_entity.pdbx_description
1 polymer ?
#
loop_
_entity_poly.entity_id
_entity_poly.type
_entity_poly.pdbx_seq_one_letter_code
_entity_poly.pdbx_strand_id
1 'polypeptide(L)'
;MSNRVSLVNPCIQFEASTIKIPCIVTVIFFILGNALYSILKVFDPLGDLGTYYGMIVSRFIVGLSSANVTLTRSYVAGATTLKERTTGIAIIAASQALGFVVGPVIQALVTGIIQTPLYSNADWLYLDKYTACGWIAAALGFINLVILMPFIFKEHNIAEKERALMKETDQNVKLPKPDYIGVGGTLFGFFVALFIFTLLETLAEPFVQDEYGWSDDKAVVIVGIALAVGGVLSVGMFAVSGILAKKYDERKVMLGLGFPLLIIGSFLALPWGNAEMPRKCDELSSNVTYTSTVPTSQYAPITHFPFEDYDVSDTTTNSHEDCYEDSGCPYDEQPWCEYTPQIPIPQLAISYIIIILGYPVCQSLCQAIYSKMLGPKPQGLWMGVLTGVGGLSRILGPIFVSYVYTYLGPYVTFGALTGSMVVAELELLVLFKRLIPMKIPSVKELKGFDGPASEKY
;
A
#
# COMPACT_ATOMS: atom_id res chain seq x y z
N MET A 1 6.43 -44.65 8.73
CA MET A 1 6.48 -44.28 7.30
C MET A 1 5.76 -42.96 7.14
N SER A 2 6.52 -41.89 6.87
CA SER A 2 6.03 -40.52 6.80
C SER A 2 5.39 -40.26 5.44
N ASN A 3 4.08 -40.02 5.40
CA ASN A 3 3.37 -39.65 4.18
C ASN A 3 3.61 -38.17 3.88
N ARG A 4 4.54 -37.91 2.95
CA ARG A 4 4.69 -36.62 2.27
C ARG A 4 3.52 -36.45 1.31
N VAL A 5 2.74 -35.39 1.47
CA VAL A 5 1.77 -34.94 0.46
C VAL A 5 2.34 -33.68 -0.17
N SER A 6 3.05 -33.90 -1.26
CA SER A 6 3.49 -32.88 -2.21
C SER A 6 2.27 -32.32 -2.95
N LEU A 7 1.92 -31.06 -2.72
CA LEU A 7 0.89 -30.33 -3.48
C LEU A 7 1.47 -29.02 -4.04
N VAL A 8 1.76 -29.12 -5.34
CA VAL A 8 2.10 -28.17 -6.38
C VAL A 8 1.69 -26.69 -6.16
N ASN A 9 2.68 -25.81 -5.99
CA ASN A 9 2.75 -24.46 -6.60
C ASN A 9 4.23 -23.99 -6.71
N PRO A 10 4.63 -23.21 -7.74
CA PRO A 10 6.01 -22.82 -7.97
C PRO A 10 6.36 -21.53 -7.21
N CYS A 11 7.63 -21.37 -6.84
CA CYS A 11 8.20 -20.25 -6.08
C CYS A 11 7.95 -20.30 -4.56
N ILE A 12 8.69 -21.21 -3.92
CA ILE A 12 9.15 -21.16 -2.51
C ILE A 12 8.04 -21.41 -1.47
N GLN A 13 7.63 -22.68 -1.35
CA GLN A 13 7.19 -23.21 -0.05
C GLN A 13 8.34 -24.03 0.53
N PHE A 14 9.01 -23.48 1.54
CA PHE A 14 9.82 -24.31 2.43
C PHE A 14 8.87 -25.22 3.21
N GLU A 15 8.98 -26.53 3.04
CA GLU A 15 8.49 -27.53 4.01
C GLU A 15 9.30 -27.41 5.31
N ALA A 16 9.23 -26.26 5.96
CA ALA A 16 9.76 -26.06 7.29
C ALA A 16 8.63 -26.35 8.28
N SER A 17 8.85 -27.30 9.17
CA SER A 17 8.00 -27.59 10.34
C SER A 17 7.79 -26.37 11.27
N THR A 18 8.47 -25.24 10.98
CA THR A 18 8.46 -24.01 11.78
C THR A 18 8.39 -22.77 10.87
N ILE A 19 7.47 -21.85 11.14
CA ILE A 19 7.32 -20.58 10.39
C ILE A 19 8.49 -19.62 10.65
N LYS A 20 9.19 -19.82 11.77
CA LYS A 20 10.23 -18.94 12.27
C LYS A 20 11.40 -18.76 11.30
N ILE A 21 11.89 -19.85 10.69
CA ILE A 21 13.04 -19.80 9.78
C ILE A 21 12.73 -18.93 8.56
N PRO A 22 11.62 -19.15 7.82
CA PRO A 22 11.18 -18.25 6.77
C PRO A 22 11.11 -16.78 7.20
N CYS A 23 10.51 -16.48 8.37
CA CYS A 23 10.42 -15.10 8.86
C CYS A 23 11.80 -14.48 9.11
N ILE A 24 12.72 -15.20 9.76
CA ILE A 24 14.10 -14.73 9.99
C ILE A 24 14.80 -14.42 8.67
N VAL A 25 14.71 -15.30 7.68
CA VAL A 25 15.34 -15.10 6.36
C VAL A 25 14.78 -13.84 5.69
N THR A 26 13.46 -13.63 5.71
CA THR A 26 12.86 -12.43 5.13
C THR A 26 13.30 -11.15 5.86
N VAL A 27 13.43 -11.18 7.18
CA VAL A 27 13.92 -10.03 7.97
C VAL A 27 15.40 -9.75 7.68
N ILE A 28 16.23 -10.77 7.48
CA ILE A 28 17.63 -10.58 7.07
C ILE A 28 17.69 -9.90 5.69
N PHE A 29 16.89 -10.34 4.71
CA PHE A 29 16.80 -9.64 3.43
C PHE A 29 16.33 -8.20 3.59
N PHE A 30 15.37 -7.92 4.46
CA PHE A 30 14.93 -6.55 4.74
C PHE A 30 16.10 -5.68 5.25
N ILE A 31 16.88 -6.17 6.22
CA ILE A 31 18.03 -5.44 6.77
C ILE A 31 19.10 -5.22 5.69
N LEU A 32 19.49 -6.27 4.98
CA LEU A 32 20.55 -6.20 3.95
C LEU A 32 20.15 -5.29 2.79
N GLY A 33 18.89 -5.38 2.34
CA GLY A 33 18.39 -4.55 1.23
C GLY A 33 18.35 -3.06 1.60
N ASN A 34 17.89 -2.72 2.80
CA ASN A 34 17.86 -1.33 3.26
C ASN A 34 19.27 -0.79 3.58
N ALA A 35 20.14 -1.61 4.17
CA ALA A 35 21.55 -1.24 4.38
C ALA A 35 22.28 -1.01 3.05
N LEU A 36 22.07 -1.88 2.05
CA LEU A 36 22.63 -1.71 0.71
C LEU A 36 22.15 -0.41 0.06
N TYR A 37 20.87 -0.08 0.21
CA TYR A 37 20.32 1.19 -0.28
C TYR A 37 21.00 2.40 0.39
N SER A 38 21.23 2.34 1.70
CA SER A 38 21.85 3.45 2.44
C SER A 38 23.35 3.63 2.19
N ILE A 39 24.01 2.68 1.56
CA ILE A 39 25.44 2.78 1.16
C ILE A 39 25.61 2.94 -0.35
N LEU A 40 24.56 3.33 -1.09
CA LEU A 40 24.63 3.45 -2.55
C LEU A 40 25.73 4.40 -3.03
N LYS A 41 26.06 5.41 -2.23
CA LYS A 41 27.15 6.35 -2.52
C LYS A 41 28.54 5.71 -2.64
N VAL A 42 28.74 4.53 -2.05
CA VAL A 42 29.98 3.75 -2.20
C VAL A 42 30.17 3.29 -3.65
N PHE A 43 29.10 3.25 -4.46
CA PHE A 43 29.15 2.88 -5.86
C PHE A 43 29.39 4.07 -6.79
N ASP A 44 29.42 5.31 -6.30
CA ASP A 44 29.73 6.51 -7.10
C ASP A 44 31.04 6.40 -7.90
N PRO A 45 32.13 5.78 -7.39
CA PRO A 45 33.36 5.58 -8.18
C PRO A 45 33.19 4.69 -9.41
N LEU A 46 32.10 3.89 -9.49
CA LEU A 46 31.74 3.10 -10.66
C LEU A 46 30.87 3.87 -11.67
N GLY A 47 30.58 5.15 -11.40
CA GLY A 47 29.72 6.02 -12.21
C GLY A 47 28.22 5.83 -11.95
N ASP A 48 27.39 6.65 -12.58
CA ASP A 48 25.93 6.70 -12.36
C ASP A 48 25.24 5.34 -12.59
N LEU A 49 25.76 4.55 -13.54
CA LEU A 49 25.28 3.19 -13.79
C LEU A 49 25.48 2.26 -12.58
N GLY A 50 26.59 2.40 -11.86
CA GLY A 50 26.88 1.62 -10.66
C GLY A 50 25.86 1.88 -9.55
N THR A 51 25.60 3.15 -9.26
CA THR A 51 24.60 3.59 -8.27
C THR A 51 23.18 3.18 -8.69
N TYR A 52 22.84 3.31 -9.98
CA TYR A 52 21.56 2.86 -10.54
C TYR A 52 21.33 1.35 -10.37
N TYR A 53 22.27 0.50 -10.79
CA TYR A 53 22.13 -0.95 -10.62
C TYR A 53 22.18 -1.37 -9.15
N GLY A 54 22.98 -0.69 -8.32
CA GLY A 54 22.98 -0.87 -6.87
C GLY A 54 21.60 -0.63 -6.27
N MET A 55 20.91 0.44 -6.69
CA MET A 55 19.55 0.76 -6.26
C MET A 55 18.58 -0.35 -6.68
N ILE A 56 18.63 -0.83 -7.92
CA ILE A 56 17.79 -1.93 -8.40
C ILE A 56 18.00 -3.19 -7.55
N VAL A 57 19.25 -3.57 -7.29
CA VAL A 57 19.56 -4.75 -6.47
C VAL A 57 19.03 -4.57 -5.04
N SER A 58 19.21 -3.38 -4.44
CA SER A 58 18.67 -3.08 -3.11
C SER A 58 17.14 -3.24 -3.06
N ARG A 59 16.43 -2.72 -4.07
CA ARG A 59 14.97 -2.81 -4.20
C ARG A 59 14.51 -4.25 -4.41
N PHE A 60 15.24 -5.03 -5.21
CA PHE A 60 14.95 -6.44 -5.41
C PHE A 60 15.05 -7.24 -4.09
N ILE A 61 16.12 -7.02 -3.31
CA ILE A 61 16.31 -7.69 -2.01
C ILE A 61 15.21 -7.28 -1.02
N VAL A 62 14.87 -5.99 -0.92
CA VAL A 62 13.74 -5.53 -0.11
C VAL A 62 12.43 -6.14 -0.61
N GLY A 63 12.24 -6.27 -1.93
CA GLY A 63 11.10 -6.95 -2.53
C GLY A 63 10.94 -8.40 -2.06
N LEU A 64 12.04 -9.17 -2.00
CA LEU A 64 12.03 -10.54 -1.48
C LEU A 64 11.60 -10.60 0.00
N SER A 65 11.93 -9.58 0.80
CA SER A 65 11.54 -9.51 2.21
C SER A 65 10.03 -9.36 2.41
N SER A 66 9.28 -8.86 1.41
CA SER A 66 7.83 -8.64 1.49
C SER A 66 7.02 -9.93 1.72
N ALA A 67 7.60 -11.10 1.43
CA ALA A 67 7.01 -12.41 1.74
C ALA A 67 6.69 -12.58 3.24
N ASN A 68 7.35 -11.81 4.12
CA ASN A 68 7.07 -11.78 5.56
C ASN A 68 5.59 -11.45 5.89
N VAL A 69 4.91 -10.66 5.05
CA VAL A 69 3.50 -10.34 5.21
C VAL A 69 2.63 -11.60 5.10
N THR A 70 2.88 -12.42 4.07
CA THR A 70 2.16 -13.68 3.84
C THR A 70 2.45 -14.70 4.94
N LEU A 71 3.72 -14.79 5.37
CA LEU A 71 4.14 -15.66 6.47
C LEU A 71 3.43 -15.29 7.78
N THR A 72 3.45 -14.01 8.15
CA THR A 72 2.80 -13.52 9.38
C THR A 72 1.30 -13.77 9.36
N ARG A 73 0.62 -13.49 8.23
CA ARG A 73 -0.82 -13.75 8.07
C ARG A 73 -1.14 -15.25 8.20
N SER A 74 -0.34 -16.09 7.57
CA SER A 74 -0.52 -17.55 7.63
C SER A 74 -0.27 -18.09 9.04
N TYR A 75 0.74 -17.56 9.73
CA TYR A 75 1.03 -17.91 11.12
C TYR A 75 -0.15 -17.56 12.03
N VAL A 76 -0.64 -16.31 12.01
CA VAL A 76 -1.75 -15.91 12.90
C VAL A 76 -3.02 -16.69 12.59
N ALA A 77 -3.31 -16.97 11.31
CA ALA A 77 -4.44 -17.83 10.95
C ALA A 77 -4.31 -19.27 11.49
N GLY A 78 -3.08 -19.78 11.60
CA GLY A 78 -2.74 -21.09 12.18
C GLY A 78 -2.59 -21.11 13.70
N ALA A 79 -2.24 -19.97 14.31
CA ALA A 79 -2.01 -19.81 15.74
C ALA A 79 -3.27 -19.40 16.50
N THR A 80 -4.33 -18.95 15.81
CA THR A 80 -5.60 -18.54 16.43
C THR A 80 -6.70 -19.59 16.26
N THR A 81 -7.61 -19.66 17.23
CA THR A 81 -8.82 -20.49 17.14
C THR A 81 -9.80 -19.92 16.12
N LEU A 82 -10.76 -20.74 15.65
CA LEU A 82 -11.82 -20.29 14.73
C LEU A 82 -12.62 -19.08 15.25
N LYS A 83 -12.84 -19.02 16.57
CA LYS A 83 -13.60 -17.94 17.23
C LYS A 83 -12.80 -16.63 17.31
N GLU A 84 -11.48 -16.72 17.42
CA GLU A 84 -10.59 -15.57 17.60
C GLU A 84 -9.97 -15.06 16.29
N ARG A 85 -10.05 -15.86 15.22
CA ARG A 85 -9.40 -15.57 13.92
C ARG A 85 -9.75 -14.20 13.36
N THR A 86 -11.01 -13.77 13.43
CA THR A 86 -11.42 -12.44 12.95
C THR A 86 -10.69 -11.34 13.70
N THR A 87 -10.55 -11.46 15.02
CA THR A 87 -9.81 -10.50 15.86
C THR A 87 -8.32 -10.54 15.55
N GLY A 88 -7.73 -11.73 15.39
CA GLY A 88 -6.31 -11.87 15.03
C GLY A 88 -5.97 -11.24 13.68
N ILE A 89 -6.81 -11.46 12.67
CA ILE A 89 -6.68 -10.84 11.34
C ILE A 89 -6.85 -9.30 11.45
N ALA A 90 -7.80 -8.83 12.24
CA ALA A 90 -8.01 -7.40 12.45
C ALA A 90 -6.79 -6.72 13.12
N ILE A 91 -6.15 -7.38 14.09
CA ILE A 91 -4.92 -6.87 14.72
C ILE A 91 -3.79 -6.77 13.70
N ILE A 92 -3.58 -7.78 12.85
CA ILE A 92 -2.57 -7.70 11.77
C ILE A 92 -2.87 -6.52 10.84
N ALA A 93 -4.12 -6.35 10.43
CA ALA A 93 -4.52 -5.24 9.56
C ALA A 93 -4.27 -3.87 10.22
N ALA A 94 -4.58 -3.74 11.51
CA ALA A 94 -4.29 -2.54 12.28
C ALA A 94 -2.78 -2.26 12.41
N SER A 95 -1.96 -3.28 12.67
CA SER A 95 -0.50 -3.15 12.69
C SER A 95 0.07 -2.73 11.34
N GLN A 96 -0.49 -3.25 10.23
CA GLN A 96 -0.12 -2.83 8.89
C GLN A 96 -0.50 -1.36 8.63
N ALA A 97 -1.70 -0.94 9.05
CA ALA A 97 -2.15 0.45 8.97
C ALA A 97 -1.25 1.40 9.78
N LEU A 98 -0.80 0.98 10.96
CA LEU A 98 0.16 1.73 11.77
C LEU A 98 1.49 1.94 11.04
N GLY A 99 1.96 0.94 10.28
CA GLY A 99 3.14 1.08 9.43
C GLY A 99 3.00 2.18 8.37
N PHE A 100 1.82 2.30 7.75
CA PHE A 100 1.51 3.38 6.80
C PHE A 100 1.40 4.77 7.45
N VAL A 101 1.18 4.84 8.78
CA VAL A 101 1.27 6.11 9.53
C VAL A 101 2.73 6.42 9.84
N VAL A 102 3.43 5.48 10.46
CA VAL A 102 4.76 5.71 11.04
C VAL A 102 5.82 5.94 9.96
N GLY A 103 5.74 5.23 8.83
CA GLY A 103 6.71 5.36 7.73
C GLY A 103 6.83 6.78 7.18
N PRO A 104 5.74 7.36 6.63
CA PRO A 104 5.74 8.72 6.09
C PRO A 104 6.09 9.79 7.13
N VAL A 105 5.69 9.61 8.40
CA VAL A 105 6.10 10.51 9.49
C VAL A 105 7.61 10.49 9.69
N ILE A 106 8.23 9.31 9.72
CA ILE A 106 9.68 9.19 9.83
C ILE A 106 10.37 9.87 8.64
N GLN A 107 9.86 9.67 7.42
CA GLN A 107 10.42 10.28 6.21
C GLN A 107 10.32 11.82 6.23
N ALA A 108 9.17 12.37 6.61
CA ALA A 108 8.97 13.82 6.73
C ALA A 108 9.88 14.42 7.83
N LEU A 109 10.01 13.76 8.98
CA LEU A 109 10.90 14.19 10.06
C LEU A 109 12.37 14.16 9.63
N VAL A 110 12.81 13.09 8.97
CA VAL A 110 14.18 12.97 8.46
C VAL A 110 14.49 14.07 7.46
N THR A 111 13.59 14.34 6.51
CA THR A 111 13.73 15.39 5.50
C THR A 111 13.81 16.77 6.13
N GLY A 112 13.00 17.04 7.17
CA GLY A 112 13.02 18.33 7.88
C GLY A 112 14.25 18.53 8.78
N ILE A 113 14.79 17.46 9.39
CA ILE A 113 15.92 17.53 10.33
C ILE A 113 17.28 17.50 9.59
N ILE A 114 17.43 16.64 8.58
CA ILE A 114 18.69 16.40 7.87
C ILE A 114 18.68 17.22 6.58
N GLN A 115 18.89 18.52 6.72
CA GLN A 115 19.00 19.45 5.58
C GLN A 115 20.40 19.45 4.95
N THR A 116 21.43 19.19 5.77
CA THR A 116 22.82 19.08 5.31
C THR A 116 23.33 17.66 5.56
N PRO A 117 24.09 17.07 4.62
CA PRO A 117 24.63 15.73 4.80
C PRO A 117 25.61 15.71 5.99
N LEU A 118 25.41 14.77 6.90
CA LEU A 118 26.31 14.51 8.01
C LEU A 118 27.49 13.70 7.48
N TYR A 119 28.64 14.38 7.33
CA TYR A 119 29.87 13.76 6.85
C TYR A 119 30.60 13.03 7.98
N SER A 120 30.83 11.74 7.79
CA SER A 120 31.83 10.98 8.54
C SER A 120 33.08 10.83 7.66
N ASN A 121 34.27 10.77 8.26
CA ASN A 121 35.54 10.55 7.56
C ASN A 121 35.66 9.16 6.88
N ALA A 122 34.56 8.39 6.83
CA ALA A 122 34.48 7.10 6.17
C ALA A 122 33.37 7.14 5.13
N ASP A 123 33.73 6.92 3.86
CA ASP A 123 32.85 7.06 2.68
C ASP A 123 31.60 6.16 2.73
N TRP A 124 31.59 5.12 3.57
CA TRP A 124 30.45 4.21 3.76
C TRP A 124 29.38 4.72 4.73
N LEU A 125 29.67 5.79 5.49
CA LEU A 125 28.74 6.39 6.45
C LEU A 125 28.39 7.83 6.02
N TYR A 126 27.85 7.94 4.80
CA TYR A 126 27.24 9.17 4.29
C TYR A 126 25.77 9.22 4.66
N LEU A 127 25.39 10.13 5.56
CA LEU A 127 24.03 10.24 6.08
C LEU A 127 23.40 11.54 5.60
N ASP A 128 22.52 11.44 4.60
CA ASP A 128 21.70 12.53 4.08
C ASP A 128 20.21 12.20 4.25
N LYS A 129 19.34 13.10 3.76
CA LYS A 129 17.89 12.90 3.79
C LYS A 129 17.42 11.64 3.06
N TYR A 130 18.17 11.15 2.06
CA TYR A 130 17.80 9.99 1.24
C TYR A 130 18.28 8.66 1.84
N THR A 131 19.46 8.62 2.47
CA THR A 131 20.06 7.40 3.04
C THR A 131 19.62 7.15 4.47
N ALA A 132 19.27 8.19 5.24
CA ALA A 132 18.88 8.08 6.65
C ALA A 132 17.64 7.19 6.86
N CYS A 133 16.62 7.30 6.02
CA CYS A 133 15.43 6.45 6.10
C CYS A 133 15.76 4.96 5.94
N GLY A 134 16.70 4.62 5.05
CA GLY A 134 17.15 3.23 4.87
C GLY A 134 17.88 2.68 6.10
N TRP A 135 18.69 3.49 6.79
CA TRP A 135 19.35 3.09 8.03
C TRP A 135 18.35 2.88 9.18
N ILE A 136 17.35 3.76 9.29
CA ILE A 136 16.26 3.60 10.27
C ILE A 136 15.49 2.30 9.99
N ALA A 137 15.16 2.03 8.73
CA ALA A 137 14.52 0.77 8.33
C ALA A 137 15.37 -0.45 8.69
N ALA A 138 16.68 -0.42 8.40
CA ALA A 138 17.60 -1.49 8.77
C ALA A 138 17.64 -1.71 10.30
N ALA A 139 17.65 -0.65 11.10
CA ALA A 139 17.61 -0.73 12.56
C ALA A 139 16.29 -1.33 13.08
N LEU A 140 15.14 -0.92 12.53
CA LEU A 140 13.84 -1.53 12.84
C LEU A 140 13.80 -3.02 12.45
N GLY A 141 14.41 -3.37 11.32
CA GLY A 141 14.60 -4.76 10.90
C GLY A 141 15.43 -5.56 11.90
N PHE A 142 16.51 -4.99 12.42
CA PHE A 142 17.34 -5.62 13.45
C PHE A 142 16.57 -5.83 14.76
N ILE A 143 15.78 -4.84 15.19
CA ILE A 143 14.89 -4.99 16.37
C ILE A 143 13.91 -6.15 16.14
N ASN A 144 13.31 -6.24 14.96
CA ASN A 144 12.40 -7.33 14.62
C ASN A 144 13.11 -8.70 14.63
N LEU A 145 14.35 -8.77 14.16
CA LEU A 145 15.18 -9.97 14.23
C LEU A 145 15.39 -10.42 15.69
N VAL A 146 15.69 -9.48 16.59
CA VAL A 146 15.84 -9.77 18.04
C VAL A 146 14.52 -10.29 18.63
N ILE A 147 13.37 -9.72 18.26
CA ILE A 147 12.06 -10.18 18.72
C ILE A 147 11.77 -11.62 18.27
N LEU A 148 12.18 -12.00 17.05
CA LEU A 148 11.98 -13.36 16.52
C LEU A 148 12.92 -14.42 17.12
N MET A 149 13.91 -14.02 17.91
CA MET A 149 14.85 -14.95 18.56
C MET A 149 14.12 -15.91 19.51
N PRO A 150 14.61 -17.16 19.65
CA PRO A 150 13.92 -18.23 20.40
C PRO A 150 13.67 -17.91 21.87
N PHE A 151 14.39 -16.95 22.44
CA PHE A 151 14.20 -16.50 23.82
C PHE A 151 12.92 -15.68 24.02
N ILE A 152 12.49 -14.94 22.99
CA ILE A 152 11.34 -14.02 23.05
C ILE A 152 10.12 -14.65 22.36
N PHE A 153 10.27 -15.06 21.10
CA PHE A 153 9.15 -15.59 20.32
C PHE A 153 9.08 -17.13 20.36
N LYS A 154 7.97 -17.65 20.90
CA LYS A 154 7.64 -19.08 20.94
C LYS A 154 6.47 -19.37 20.00
N GLU A 155 6.67 -20.33 19.09
CA GLU A 155 5.72 -20.68 18.05
C GLU A 155 4.56 -21.53 18.62
N HIS A 156 3.33 -21.21 18.24
CA HIS A 156 2.13 -21.93 18.65
C HIS A 156 1.27 -22.26 17.42
N ASN A 157 1.15 -23.55 17.08
CA ASN A 157 0.28 -24.01 15.98
C ASN A 157 -0.97 -24.71 16.56
N ILE A 158 -1.98 -23.89 16.90
CA ILE A 158 -3.24 -24.35 17.52
C ILE A 158 -4.19 -24.94 16.48
N ALA A 159 -4.30 -24.32 15.30
CA ALA A 159 -5.20 -24.77 14.24
C ALA A 159 -4.78 -26.11 13.63
N GLU A 160 -3.49 -26.43 13.60
CA GLU A 160 -3.03 -27.77 13.20
C GLU A 160 -3.43 -28.84 14.21
N LYS A 161 -3.36 -28.53 15.51
CA LYS A 161 -3.83 -29.43 16.57
C LYS A 161 -5.35 -29.62 16.51
N GLU A 162 -6.12 -28.54 16.33
CA GLU A 162 -7.57 -28.63 16.12
C GLU A 162 -7.92 -29.45 14.86
N ARG A 163 -7.20 -29.23 13.75
CA ARG A 163 -7.38 -30.02 12.52
C ARG A 163 -6.98 -31.48 12.68
N ALA A 164 -5.95 -31.79 13.47
CA ALA A 164 -5.55 -33.15 13.78
C ALA A 164 -6.61 -33.87 14.64
N LEU A 165 -7.12 -33.19 15.67
CA LEU A 165 -8.23 -33.66 16.51
C LEU A 165 -9.53 -33.87 15.70
N MET A 166 -9.83 -32.96 14.76
CA MET A 166 -10.97 -33.10 13.85
C MET A 166 -10.76 -34.23 12.82
N LYS A 167 -9.54 -34.44 12.32
CA LYS A 167 -9.20 -35.53 11.39
C LYS A 167 -9.31 -36.92 12.02
N GLU A 168 -9.06 -37.06 13.32
CA GLU A 168 -9.33 -38.32 14.04
C GLU A 168 -10.84 -38.60 14.18
N THR A 169 -11.68 -37.57 14.12
CA THR A 169 -13.13 -37.69 14.35
C THR A 169 -13.96 -37.79 13.06
N ASP A 170 -13.44 -37.32 11.91
CA ASP A 170 -14.18 -37.23 10.65
C ASP A 170 -13.27 -37.46 9.42
N GLN A 171 -13.09 -38.72 9.03
CA GLN A 171 -12.21 -39.11 7.92
C GLN A 171 -12.83 -38.97 6.52
N ASN A 172 -14.11 -38.59 6.37
CA ASN A 172 -14.82 -38.64 5.07
C ASN A 172 -15.63 -37.38 4.69
N VAL A 173 -15.42 -36.25 5.36
CA VAL A 173 -16.17 -35.02 5.03
C VAL A 173 -15.57 -34.34 3.79
N LYS A 174 -16.12 -34.65 2.60
CA LYS A 174 -15.81 -33.90 1.37
C LYS A 174 -16.45 -32.51 1.47
N LEU A 175 -15.63 -31.50 1.79
CA LEU A 175 -16.04 -30.10 1.78
C LEU A 175 -16.54 -29.70 0.38
N PRO A 176 -17.64 -28.91 0.29
CA PRO A 176 -18.12 -28.40 -0.98
C PRO A 176 -17.04 -27.57 -1.69
N LYS A 177 -17.09 -27.55 -3.03
CA LYS A 177 -16.20 -26.70 -3.82
C LYS A 177 -16.59 -25.23 -3.61
N PRO A 178 -15.62 -24.31 -3.41
CA PRO A 178 -15.90 -22.88 -3.38
C PRO A 178 -16.56 -22.44 -4.69
N ASP A 179 -17.39 -21.42 -4.62
CA ASP A 179 -17.88 -20.75 -5.83
C ASP A 179 -16.71 -19.96 -6.45
N TYR A 180 -16.00 -20.59 -7.38
CA TYR A 180 -14.83 -20.00 -8.05
C TYR A 180 -15.14 -18.69 -8.76
N ILE A 181 -16.39 -18.48 -9.21
CA ILE A 181 -16.79 -17.24 -9.88
C ILE A 181 -16.90 -16.11 -8.86
N GLY A 182 -17.55 -16.35 -7.72
CA GLY A 182 -17.61 -15.34 -6.66
C GLY A 182 -16.26 -15.10 -5.98
N VAL A 183 -15.42 -16.13 -5.83
CA VAL A 183 -14.03 -15.99 -5.36
C VAL A 183 -13.22 -15.13 -6.34
N GLY A 184 -13.32 -15.40 -7.64
CA GLY A 184 -12.66 -14.62 -8.70
C GLY A 184 -13.09 -13.15 -8.68
N GLY A 185 -14.38 -12.87 -8.58
CA GLY A 185 -14.86 -11.49 -8.54
C GLY A 185 -14.48 -10.75 -7.27
N THR A 186 -14.38 -11.44 -6.13
CA THR A 186 -13.83 -10.84 -4.90
C THR A 186 -12.35 -10.51 -5.06
N LEU A 187 -11.58 -11.37 -5.74
CA LEU A 187 -10.16 -11.10 -6.04
C LEU A 187 -10.00 -9.92 -6.99
N PHE A 188 -10.85 -9.79 -8.01
CA PHE A 188 -10.82 -8.65 -8.92
C PHE A 188 -11.19 -7.35 -8.19
N GLY A 189 -12.26 -7.34 -7.39
CA GLY A 189 -12.60 -6.18 -6.56
C GLY A 189 -11.47 -5.77 -5.60
N PHE A 190 -10.82 -6.76 -4.98
CA PHE A 190 -9.65 -6.53 -4.14
C PHE A 190 -8.45 -5.96 -4.91
N PHE A 191 -8.17 -6.50 -6.10
CA PHE A 191 -7.14 -5.99 -7.01
C PHE A 191 -7.36 -4.52 -7.33
N VAL A 192 -8.58 -4.18 -7.76
CA VAL A 192 -8.96 -2.82 -8.16
C VAL A 192 -8.82 -1.87 -6.96
N ALA A 193 -9.39 -2.22 -5.80
CA ALA A 193 -9.27 -1.40 -4.59
C ALA A 193 -7.83 -1.20 -4.10
N LEU A 194 -6.95 -2.19 -4.27
CA LEU A 194 -5.52 -2.02 -3.96
C LEU A 194 -4.77 -1.23 -5.03
N PHE A 195 -5.15 -1.37 -6.29
CA PHE A 195 -4.52 -0.70 -7.41
C PHE A 195 -4.62 0.82 -7.29
N ILE A 196 -5.81 1.36 -6.93
CA ILE A 196 -5.97 2.80 -6.67
C ILE A 196 -5.09 3.29 -5.51
N PHE A 197 -5.03 2.53 -4.42
CA PHE A 197 -4.20 2.89 -3.27
C PHE A 197 -2.72 2.93 -3.65
N THR A 198 -2.24 1.90 -4.34
CA THR A 198 -0.86 1.86 -4.85
C THR A 198 -0.60 3.00 -5.83
N LEU A 199 -1.51 3.27 -6.75
CA LEU A 199 -1.31 4.32 -7.74
C LEU A 199 -1.18 5.68 -7.05
N LEU A 200 -2.06 6.03 -6.12
CA LEU A 200 -1.96 7.26 -5.34
C LEU A 200 -0.67 7.33 -4.53
N GLU A 201 -0.26 6.24 -3.88
CA GLU A 201 1.01 6.15 -3.15
C GLU A 201 2.21 6.44 -4.06
N THR A 202 2.19 5.95 -5.30
CA THR A 202 3.29 6.13 -6.26
C THR A 202 3.26 7.48 -6.99
N LEU A 203 2.07 8.06 -7.15
CA LEU A 203 1.86 9.26 -7.95
C LEU A 203 1.86 10.55 -7.10
N ALA A 204 1.57 10.47 -5.80
CA ALA A 204 1.30 11.66 -4.98
C ALA A 204 2.41 12.72 -5.01
N GLU A 205 3.67 12.35 -4.84
CA GLU A 205 4.81 13.30 -4.85
C GLU A 205 5.01 13.97 -6.22
N PRO A 206 5.24 13.23 -7.33
CA PRO A 206 5.41 13.85 -8.64
C PRO A 206 4.17 14.64 -9.06
N PHE A 207 2.97 14.17 -8.70
CA PHE A 207 1.74 14.88 -9.02
C PHE A 207 1.65 16.27 -8.39
N VAL A 208 2.00 16.43 -7.10
CA VAL A 208 1.95 17.76 -6.48
C VAL A 208 3.09 18.66 -6.92
N GLN A 209 4.22 18.09 -7.37
CA GLN A 209 5.32 18.84 -7.98
C GLN A 209 4.89 19.39 -9.35
N ASP A 210 4.29 18.54 -10.19
CA ASP A 210 3.80 18.90 -11.53
C ASP A 210 2.65 19.92 -11.45
N GLU A 211 1.65 19.68 -10.59
CA GLU A 211 0.44 20.52 -10.48
C GLU A 211 0.67 21.85 -9.77
N TYR A 212 1.51 21.90 -8.73
CA TYR A 212 1.64 23.08 -7.87
C TYR A 212 3.02 23.73 -7.86
N GLY A 213 4.00 23.19 -8.60
CA GLY A 213 5.37 23.73 -8.59
C GLY A 213 5.99 23.68 -7.19
N TRP A 214 5.60 22.70 -6.37
CA TRP A 214 6.18 22.53 -5.04
C TRP A 214 7.57 21.93 -5.17
N SER A 215 8.54 22.48 -4.41
CA SER A 215 9.87 21.89 -4.31
C SER A 215 9.83 20.47 -3.73
N ASP A 216 10.84 19.66 -4.05
CA ASP A 216 10.97 18.27 -3.59
C ASP A 216 10.76 18.14 -2.08
N ASP A 217 11.41 19.00 -1.30
CA ASP A 217 11.31 18.98 0.16
C ASP A 217 9.91 19.32 0.65
N LYS A 218 9.24 20.29 0.01
CA LYS A 218 7.87 20.67 0.35
C LYS A 218 6.88 19.55 -0.03
N ALA A 219 7.05 18.95 -1.20
CA ALA A 219 6.22 17.86 -1.69
C ALA A 219 6.30 16.64 -0.76
N VAL A 220 7.52 16.17 -0.44
CA VAL A 220 7.75 15.03 0.44
C VAL A 220 7.14 15.26 1.83
N VAL A 221 7.30 16.45 2.41
CA VAL A 221 6.75 16.76 3.74
C VAL A 221 5.22 16.80 3.72
N ILE A 222 4.61 17.50 2.77
CA ILE A 222 3.14 17.63 2.71
C ILE A 222 2.48 16.28 2.39
N VAL A 223 2.99 15.55 1.40
CA VAL A 223 2.49 14.21 1.06
C VAL A 223 2.71 13.25 2.24
N GLY A 224 3.85 13.34 2.92
CA GLY A 224 4.14 12.57 4.12
C GLY A 224 3.13 12.82 5.25
N ILE A 225 2.80 14.08 5.53
CA ILE A 225 1.76 14.46 6.50
C ILE A 225 0.38 13.95 6.05
N ALA A 226 0.05 14.09 4.77
CA ALA A 226 -1.22 13.64 4.22
C ALA A 226 -1.39 12.11 4.36
N LEU A 227 -0.35 11.32 4.06
CA LEU A 227 -0.32 9.87 4.29
C LEU A 227 -0.43 9.52 5.77
N ALA A 228 0.23 10.26 6.67
CA ALA A 228 0.15 10.05 8.11
C ALA A 228 -1.27 10.27 8.65
N VAL A 229 -1.88 11.40 8.30
CA VAL A 229 -3.30 11.69 8.62
C VAL A 229 -4.19 10.62 8.01
N GLY A 230 -3.92 10.22 6.77
CA GLY A 230 -4.66 9.20 6.08
C GLY A 230 -4.61 7.83 6.76
N GLY A 231 -3.45 7.43 7.26
CA GLY A 231 -3.30 6.18 8.01
C GLY A 231 -4.06 6.21 9.35
N VAL A 232 -4.10 7.34 10.06
CA VAL A 232 -4.91 7.50 11.29
C VAL A 232 -6.40 7.38 10.97
N LEU A 233 -6.88 8.08 9.94
CA LEU A 233 -8.27 7.97 9.47
C LEU A 233 -8.58 6.52 9.04
N SER A 234 -7.63 5.84 8.41
CA SER A 234 -7.76 4.45 7.98
C SER A 234 -7.94 3.48 9.16
N VAL A 235 -7.19 3.66 10.25
CA VAL A 235 -7.35 2.86 11.49
C VAL A 235 -8.77 3.04 12.05
N GLY A 236 -9.29 4.26 12.06
CA GLY A 236 -10.67 4.55 12.44
C GLY A 236 -11.67 3.82 11.53
N MET A 237 -11.48 3.88 10.22
CA MET A 237 -12.35 3.20 9.25
C MET A 237 -12.28 1.68 9.33
N PHE A 238 -11.13 1.08 9.67
CA PHE A 238 -11.06 -0.35 9.97
C PHE A 238 -11.96 -0.72 11.16
N ALA A 239 -11.94 0.06 12.25
CA ALA A 239 -12.80 -0.18 13.40
C ALA A 239 -14.29 -0.02 13.04
N VAL A 240 -14.64 1.05 12.32
CA VAL A 240 -16.01 1.31 11.84
C VAL A 240 -16.48 0.18 10.93
N SER A 241 -15.66 -0.28 9.99
CA SER A 241 -15.99 -1.40 9.08
C SER A 241 -16.32 -2.68 9.86
N GLY A 242 -15.57 -2.98 10.92
CA GLY A 242 -15.81 -4.13 11.79
C GLY A 242 -17.11 -4.03 12.61
N ILE A 243 -17.48 -2.82 13.06
CA ILE A 243 -18.76 -2.58 13.76
C ILE A 243 -19.93 -2.72 12.77
N LEU A 244 -19.83 -2.09 11.60
CA LEU A 244 -20.84 -2.15 10.56
C LEU A 244 -21.03 -3.57 10.04
N ALA A 245 -19.96 -4.36 9.87
CA ALA A 245 -20.00 -5.76 9.48
C ALA A 245 -20.70 -6.69 10.48
N LYS A 246 -20.77 -6.30 11.76
CA LYS A 246 -21.53 -7.03 12.79
C LYS A 246 -23.03 -6.68 12.74
N LYS A 247 -23.35 -5.43 12.41
CA LYS A 247 -24.74 -4.92 12.38
C LYS A 247 -25.43 -5.18 11.04
N TYR A 248 -24.69 -5.10 9.96
CA TYR A 248 -25.15 -5.26 8.59
C TYR A 248 -24.34 -6.34 7.88
N ASP A 249 -24.90 -6.89 6.80
CA ASP A 249 -24.19 -7.85 5.96
C ASP A 249 -22.93 -7.21 5.36
N GLU A 250 -21.77 -7.85 5.55
CA GLU A 250 -20.47 -7.39 5.05
C GLU A 250 -20.49 -7.01 3.57
N ARG A 251 -21.25 -7.73 2.75
CA ARG A 251 -21.38 -7.43 1.31
C ARG A 251 -22.06 -6.10 1.07
N LYS A 252 -23.09 -5.79 1.86
CA LYS A 252 -23.83 -4.53 1.75
C LYS A 252 -22.99 -3.36 2.24
N VAL A 253 -22.17 -3.56 3.27
CA VAL A 253 -21.25 -2.52 3.74
C VAL A 253 -20.15 -2.27 2.69
N MET A 254 -19.60 -3.33 2.10
CA MET A 254 -18.59 -3.21 1.04
C MET A 254 -19.12 -2.43 -0.18
N LEU A 255 -20.33 -2.77 -0.65
CA LEU A 255 -20.94 -2.15 -1.82
C LEU A 255 -21.63 -0.81 -1.54
N GLY A 256 -22.08 -0.58 -0.31
CA GLY A 256 -22.79 0.65 0.07
C GLY A 256 -21.88 1.74 0.64
N LEU A 257 -20.68 1.39 1.10
CA LEU A 257 -19.74 2.32 1.72
C LEU A 257 -18.35 2.27 1.07
N GLY A 258 -17.76 1.08 0.92
CA GLY A 258 -16.38 0.94 0.44
C GLY A 258 -16.17 1.45 -0.99
N PHE A 259 -16.72 0.74 -1.98
CA PHE A 259 -16.56 1.10 -3.39
C PHE A 259 -17.15 2.48 -3.75
N PRO A 260 -18.33 2.87 -3.24
CA PRO A 260 -18.87 4.20 -3.52
C PRO A 260 -17.95 5.34 -3.06
N LEU A 261 -17.32 5.23 -1.88
CA LEU A 261 -16.33 6.22 -1.45
C LEU A 261 -15.12 6.25 -2.40
N LEU A 262 -14.61 5.09 -2.82
CA LEU A 262 -13.50 5.04 -3.79
C LEU A 262 -13.88 5.67 -5.14
N ILE A 263 -15.10 5.44 -5.65
CA ILE A 263 -15.60 6.03 -6.89
C ILE A 263 -15.73 7.55 -6.75
N ILE A 264 -16.39 8.03 -5.69
CA ILE A 264 -16.59 9.46 -5.48
C ILE A 264 -15.24 10.16 -5.32
N GLY A 265 -14.34 9.60 -4.51
CA GLY A 265 -13.02 10.15 -4.30
C GLY A 265 -12.20 10.22 -5.58
N SER A 266 -12.13 9.13 -6.35
CA SER A 266 -11.40 9.11 -7.65
C SER A 266 -12.03 10.03 -8.70
N PHE A 267 -13.36 10.16 -8.72
CA PHE A 267 -14.04 11.09 -9.62
C PHE A 267 -13.74 12.56 -9.27
N LEU A 268 -13.70 12.89 -7.98
CA LEU A 268 -13.28 14.21 -7.50
C LEU A 268 -11.80 14.49 -7.74
N ALA A 269 -10.97 13.48 -8.02
CA ALA A 269 -9.57 13.66 -8.39
C ALA A 269 -9.39 14.11 -9.85
N LEU A 270 -10.45 14.11 -10.67
CA LEU A 270 -10.37 14.62 -12.03
C LEU A 270 -10.08 16.14 -12.02
N PRO A 271 -9.34 16.67 -13.00
CA PRO A 271 -9.13 18.10 -13.12
C PRO A 271 -10.45 18.83 -13.42
N TRP A 272 -10.96 19.59 -12.45
CA TRP A 272 -12.15 20.44 -12.59
C TRP A 272 -11.83 21.93 -12.41
N GLY A 273 -10.54 22.28 -12.27
CA GLY A 273 -10.10 23.65 -12.11
C GLY A 273 -10.08 24.43 -13.42
N ASN A 274 -9.70 25.69 -13.33
CA ASN A 274 -9.60 26.62 -14.45
C ASN A 274 -8.26 27.36 -14.50
N ALA A 275 -7.35 27.10 -13.56
CA ALA A 275 -6.03 27.73 -13.52
C ALA A 275 -5.06 26.94 -14.40
N GLU A 276 -4.09 27.63 -14.99
CA GLU A 276 -3.00 27.00 -15.72
C GLU A 276 -1.98 26.41 -14.73
N MET A 277 -1.33 25.31 -15.11
CA MET A 277 -0.30 24.69 -14.28
C MET A 277 1.02 25.49 -14.35
N PRO A 278 1.79 25.52 -13.25
CA PRO A 278 3.11 26.14 -13.23
C PRO A 278 4.07 25.37 -14.14
N ARG A 279 4.86 26.08 -14.94
CA ARG A 279 5.79 25.49 -15.91
C ARG A 279 7.17 25.25 -15.29
N LYS A 280 7.80 24.14 -15.65
CA LYS A 280 9.23 23.92 -15.38
C LYS A 280 10.10 24.68 -16.40
N CYS A 281 11.20 25.29 -15.98
CA CYS A 281 12.07 26.02 -16.90
C CYS A 281 12.77 25.09 -17.90
N ASP A 282 12.89 25.54 -19.16
CA ASP A 282 13.67 24.85 -20.20
C ASP A 282 15.18 25.06 -20.00
N GLU A 283 15.97 23.98 -20.06
CA GLU A 283 17.44 24.05 -20.09
C GLU A 283 17.97 24.89 -21.27
N LEU A 284 17.19 25.04 -22.35
CA LEU A 284 17.57 25.79 -23.56
C LEU A 284 17.50 27.32 -23.38
N SER A 285 16.98 27.82 -22.26
CA SER A 285 16.97 29.24 -21.90
C SER A 285 18.21 29.70 -21.12
N SER A 286 19.19 28.82 -20.90
CA SER A 286 20.44 29.10 -20.17
C SER A 286 21.44 30.02 -20.88
N ASN A 287 21.16 30.43 -22.13
CA ASN A 287 21.94 31.47 -22.82
C ASN A 287 21.42 32.89 -22.58
N VAL A 288 20.33 33.06 -21.83
CA VAL A 288 19.90 34.37 -21.36
C VAL A 288 20.53 34.60 -19.99
N THR A 289 21.40 35.59 -19.89
CA THR A 289 21.99 36.01 -18.62
C THR A 289 20.88 36.61 -17.76
N TYR A 290 20.26 35.81 -16.90
CA TYR A 290 19.36 36.32 -15.87
C TYR A 290 20.21 37.12 -14.88
N THR A 291 20.12 38.45 -14.93
CA THR A 291 20.48 39.28 -13.77
C THR A 291 19.40 39.09 -12.72
N SER A 292 19.43 37.94 -12.04
CA SER A 292 18.72 37.82 -10.77
C SER A 292 19.45 38.70 -9.77
N THR A 293 18.91 39.89 -9.52
CA THR A 293 19.11 40.56 -8.24
C THR A 293 18.40 39.73 -7.19
N VAL A 294 19.05 38.64 -6.77
CA VAL A 294 18.69 37.88 -5.57
C VAL A 294 18.87 38.84 -4.39
N PRO A 295 17.82 39.19 -3.63
CA PRO A 295 18.05 39.80 -2.34
C PRO A 295 18.74 38.73 -1.48
N THR A 296 19.98 39.00 -1.09
CA THR A 296 20.72 38.19 -0.12
C THR A 296 19.99 38.24 1.23
N SER A 297 18.95 37.43 1.44
CA SER A 297 18.36 37.26 2.76
C SER A 297 18.99 36.07 3.46
N GLN A 298 19.75 36.41 4.48
CA GLN A 298 20.41 35.57 5.47
C GLN A 298 19.53 34.41 5.95
N TYR A 299 20.20 33.27 6.18
CA TYR A 299 19.77 32.16 7.02
C TYR A 299 19.01 32.63 8.27
N ALA A 300 17.67 32.54 8.24
CA ALA A 300 16.84 32.63 9.43
C ALA A 300 16.45 31.20 9.84
N PRO A 301 16.65 30.79 11.11
CA PRO A 301 16.24 29.48 11.59
C PRO A 301 14.71 29.40 11.60
N ILE A 302 14.15 28.41 10.90
CA ILE A 302 12.72 28.17 10.81
C ILE A 302 12.18 27.82 12.20
N THR A 303 11.52 28.78 12.82
CA THR A 303 10.81 28.62 14.11
C THR A 303 9.29 28.71 13.95
N HIS A 304 8.77 28.69 12.72
CA HIS A 304 7.34 28.84 12.43
C HIS A 304 6.74 27.61 11.73
N PHE A 305 5.65 27.10 12.32
CA PHE A 305 4.80 25.98 11.84
C PHE A 305 3.85 26.45 10.70
N PRO A 306 3.27 25.52 9.89
CA PRO A 306 2.94 25.76 8.48
C PRO A 306 1.49 26.23 8.25
N PHE A 307 1.08 27.34 8.87
CA PHE A 307 -0.20 28.01 8.55
C PHE A 307 0.00 29.52 8.39
N GLU A 308 1.02 29.92 7.63
CA GLU A 308 1.16 31.32 7.22
C GLU A 308 1.00 31.40 5.70
N ASP A 309 -0.13 31.96 5.30
CA ASP A 309 -0.49 32.28 3.92
C ASP A 309 0.61 33.16 3.32
N TYR A 310 1.24 32.67 2.25
CA TYR A 310 2.09 33.53 1.42
C TYR A 310 1.19 34.22 0.38
N ASP A 311 0.55 35.31 0.81
CA ASP A 311 -0.10 36.26 -0.09
C ASP A 311 0.97 36.93 -0.96
N VAL A 312 1.07 36.50 -2.22
CA VAL A 312 1.82 37.23 -3.25
C VAL A 312 0.97 38.41 -3.70
N SER A 313 1.20 39.57 -3.09
CA SER A 313 0.70 40.86 -3.59
C SER A 313 1.83 41.61 -4.31
N ASP A 314 1.96 41.26 -5.59
CA ASP A 314 2.18 42.10 -6.77
C ASP A 314 2.85 43.48 -6.61
N THR A 315 4.04 43.66 -7.21
CA THR A 315 4.35 44.86 -8.02
C THR A 315 5.64 44.67 -8.82
N THR A 316 5.51 44.40 -10.12
CA THR A 316 6.00 45.27 -11.22
C THR A 316 6.11 44.47 -12.52
N THR A 317 5.40 44.96 -13.52
CA THR A 317 5.36 44.50 -14.91
C THR A 317 6.76 44.33 -15.53
N ASN A 318 7.11 43.10 -15.88
CA ASN A 318 7.87 42.75 -17.07
C ASN A 318 7.51 41.32 -17.51
N SER A 319 7.07 41.19 -18.75
CA SER A 319 6.61 39.97 -19.40
C SER A 319 7.77 39.03 -19.78
N HIS A 320 8.26 38.26 -18.81
CA HIS A 320 9.05 37.05 -19.05
C HIS A 320 8.56 35.95 -18.12
N GLU A 321 8.34 34.77 -18.69
CA GLU A 321 7.64 33.62 -18.14
C GLU A 321 8.14 33.21 -16.74
N ASP A 322 7.26 33.26 -15.74
CA ASP A 322 7.50 32.73 -14.39
C ASP A 322 7.56 31.19 -14.47
N CYS A 323 8.74 30.63 -14.73
CA CYS A 323 9.00 29.20 -14.70
C CYS A 323 9.74 28.81 -13.40
N TYR A 324 9.53 27.58 -12.95
CA TYR A 324 10.19 27.02 -11.76
C TYR A 324 11.42 26.20 -12.20
N GLU A 325 12.60 26.50 -11.63
CA GLU A 325 13.87 25.85 -12.05
C GLU A 325 13.86 24.33 -11.85
N ASP A 326 13.39 23.84 -10.70
CA ASP A 326 13.48 22.41 -10.33
C ASP A 326 12.12 21.70 -10.17
N SER A 327 11.00 22.41 -10.34
CA SER A 327 9.65 21.88 -10.09
C SER A 327 8.64 22.41 -11.11
N GLY A 328 7.40 21.94 -11.07
CA GLY A 328 6.38 22.30 -12.07
C GLY A 328 6.34 21.35 -13.26
N CYS A 329 5.38 21.58 -14.14
CA CYS A 329 5.02 20.65 -15.20
C CYS A 329 6.06 20.67 -16.35
N PRO A 330 6.74 19.55 -16.66
CA PRO A 330 7.72 19.46 -17.74
C PRO A 330 7.05 19.21 -19.10
N TYR A 331 6.80 20.27 -19.87
CA TYR A 331 6.08 20.18 -21.16
C TYR A 331 6.78 19.32 -22.22
N ASP A 332 8.12 19.27 -22.20
CA ASP A 332 8.90 18.44 -23.12
C ASP A 332 8.67 16.94 -22.92
N GLU A 333 8.44 16.51 -21.67
CA GLU A 333 8.21 15.10 -21.32
C GLU A 333 6.73 14.76 -21.16
N GLN A 334 5.92 15.74 -20.76
CA GLN A 334 4.50 15.59 -20.41
C GLN A 334 3.63 16.56 -21.23
N PRO A 335 3.14 16.16 -22.42
CA PRO A 335 2.41 17.04 -23.33
C PRO A 335 1.06 17.54 -22.78
N TRP A 336 0.52 16.84 -21.78
CA TRP A 336 -0.76 17.19 -21.16
C TRP A 336 -0.69 18.40 -20.23
N CYS A 337 0.52 18.86 -19.90
CA CYS A 337 0.78 20.07 -19.13
C CYS A 337 0.15 21.33 -19.77
N GLU A 338 0.07 21.39 -21.10
CA GLU A 338 -0.39 22.59 -21.81
C GLU A 338 -1.91 22.80 -21.76
N TYR A 339 -2.68 21.71 -21.68
CA TYR A 339 -4.13 21.76 -21.85
C TYR A 339 -4.91 21.28 -20.63
N THR A 340 -4.24 20.67 -19.64
CA THR A 340 -4.89 20.23 -18.42
C THR A 340 -4.92 21.39 -17.42
N PRO A 341 -6.09 21.73 -16.85
CA PRO A 341 -6.14 22.76 -15.83
C PRO A 341 -5.67 22.21 -14.48
N GLN A 342 -5.06 23.08 -13.68
CA GLN A 342 -4.63 22.77 -12.32
C GLN A 342 -5.81 22.37 -11.43
N ILE A 343 -5.63 21.32 -10.63
CA ILE A 343 -6.63 20.91 -9.62
C ILE A 343 -6.59 21.85 -8.41
N PRO A 344 -7.74 22.42 -7.96
CA PRO A 344 -7.75 23.19 -6.72
C PRO A 344 -7.35 22.35 -5.50
N ILE A 345 -6.45 22.87 -4.65
CA ILE A 345 -5.99 22.19 -3.42
C ILE A 345 -7.14 21.64 -2.57
N PRO A 346 -8.24 22.38 -2.30
CA PRO A 346 -9.35 21.85 -1.51
C PRO A 346 -10.03 20.62 -2.15
N GLN A 347 -10.14 20.61 -3.49
CA GLN A 347 -10.71 19.49 -4.22
C GLN A 347 -9.81 18.26 -4.11
N LEU A 348 -8.50 18.42 -4.30
CA LEU A 348 -7.52 17.35 -4.15
C LEU A 348 -7.52 16.78 -2.72
N ALA A 349 -7.55 17.65 -1.71
CA ALA A 349 -7.59 17.23 -0.30
C ALA A 349 -8.87 16.45 0.03
N ILE A 350 -10.04 16.91 -0.43
CA ILE A 350 -11.32 16.21 -0.21
C ILE A 350 -11.32 14.86 -0.93
N SER A 351 -10.88 14.83 -2.19
CA SER A 351 -10.75 13.60 -2.97
C SER A 351 -9.88 12.58 -2.22
N TYR A 352 -8.68 12.98 -1.81
CA TYR A 352 -7.73 12.12 -1.11
C TYR A 352 -8.30 11.57 0.21
N ILE A 353 -8.93 12.43 1.03
CA ILE A 353 -9.58 12.01 2.28
C ILE A 353 -10.67 10.96 2.00
N ILE A 354 -11.52 11.18 1.00
CA ILE A 354 -12.60 10.25 0.66
C ILE A 354 -12.04 8.89 0.23
N ILE A 355 -10.98 8.87 -0.59
CA ILE A 355 -10.34 7.63 -1.04
C ILE A 355 -9.74 6.87 0.15
N ILE A 356 -9.05 7.58 1.06
CA ILE A 356 -8.52 7.01 2.29
C ILE A 356 -9.61 6.42 3.17
N LEU A 357 -10.79 7.01 3.22
CA LEU A 357 -11.88 6.48 4.03
C LEU A 357 -12.49 5.20 3.40
N GLY A 358 -12.57 5.16 2.07
CA GLY A 358 -13.12 4.01 1.32
C GLY A 358 -12.19 2.79 1.29
N TYR A 359 -10.89 3.01 1.09
CA TYR A 359 -9.91 1.92 0.88
C TYR A 359 -9.86 0.87 2.01
N PRO A 360 -9.76 1.25 3.31
CA PRO A 360 -9.75 0.31 4.44
C PRO A 360 -10.99 -0.57 4.50
N VAL A 361 -12.15 -0.02 4.14
CA VAL A 361 -13.43 -0.74 4.13
C VAL A 361 -13.41 -1.82 3.05
N CYS A 362 -13.00 -1.48 1.82
CA CYS A 362 -12.84 -2.47 0.75
C CYS A 362 -11.79 -3.52 1.11
N GLN A 363 -10.64 -3.08 1.62
CA GLN A 363 -9.51 -3.93 1.96
C GLN A 363 -9.89 -4.98 3.02
N SER A 364 -10.55 -4.59 4.11
CA SER A 364 -10.92 -5.52 5.19
C SER A 364 -12.07 -6.44 4.78
N LEU A 365 -13.10 -5.90 4.11
CA LEU A 365 -14.30 -6.66 3.79
C LEU A 365 -14.09 -7.63 2.62
N CYS A 366 -13.31 -7.27 1.60
CA CYS A 366 -12.94 -8.20 0.54
C CYS A 366 -12.18 -9.40 1.11
N GLN A 367 -11.22 -9.16 2.01
CA GLN A 367 -10.47 -10.24 2.67
C GLN A 367 -11.37 -11.11 3.56
N ALA A 368 -12.29 -10.51 4.31
CA ALA A 368 -13.24 -11.22 5.16
C ALA A 368 -14.19 -12.10 4.35
N ILE A 369 -14.82 -11.55 3.31
CA ILE A 369 -15.72 -12.27 2.41
C ILE A 369 -14.98 -13.41 1.72
N TYR A 370 -13.80 -13.13 1.14
CA TYR A 370 -12.95 -14.13 0.50
C TYR A 370 -12.62 -15.31 1.44
N SER A 371 -12.20 -15.02 2.67
CA SER A 371 -11.91 -16.04 3.69
C SER A 371 -13.13 -16.90 4.02
N LYS A 372 -14.31 -16.28 4.18
CA LYS A 372 -15.57 -16.97 4.49
C LYS A 372 -16.09 -17.82 3.33
N MET A 373 -15.88 -17.38 2.09
CA MET A 373 -16.26 -18.15 0.89
C MET A 373 -15.43 -19.44 0.74
N LEU A 374 -14.19 -19.43 1.24
CA LEU A 374 -13.30 -20.60 1.19
C LEU A 374 -13.53 -21.57 2.35
N GLY A 375 -13.97 -21.08 3.51
CA GLY A 375 -14.27 -21.90 4.68
C GLY A 375 -13.01 -22.58 5.26
N PRO A 376 -13.10 -23.87 5.66
CA PRO A 376 -12.02 -24.58 6.36
C PRO A 376 -10.94 -25.16 5.42
N LYS A 377 -10.99 -24.85 4.12
CA LYS A 377 -9.96 -25.20 3.12
C LYS A 377 -8.58 -24.67 3.51
N PRO A 378 -7.48 -25.15 2.90
CA PRO A 378 -6.12 -24.72 3.25
C PRO A 378 -5.94 -23.20 3.07
N GLN A 379 -6.12 -22.45 4.17
CA GLN A 379 -6.15 -21.00 4.16
C GLN A 379 -4.82 -20.38 3.72
N GLY A 380 -3.68 -21.02 4.03
CA GLY A 380 -2.36 -20.53 3.62
C GLY A 380 -2.23 -20.39 2.10
N LEU A 381 -2.68 -21.39 1.32
CA LEU A 381 -2.62 -21.34 -0.14
C LEU A 381 -3.47 -20.18 -0.68
N TRP A 382 -4.73 -20.10 -0.23
CA TRP A 382 -5.66 -19.11 -0.75
C TRP A 382 -5.38 -17.69 -0.27
N MET A 383 -4.87 -17.51 0.95
CA MET A 383 -4.37 -16.22 1.42
C MET A 383 -3.09 -15.81 0.68
N GLY A 384 -2.29 -16.79 0.25
CA GLY A 384 -1.20 -16.59 -0.70
C GLY A 384 -1.69 -16.05 -2.04
N VAL A 385 -2.74 -16.63 -2.62
CA VAL A 385 -3.38 -16.12 -3.86
C VAL A 385 -3.87 -14.68 -3.68
N LEU A 386 -4.60 -14.39 -2.60
CA LEU A 386 -5.09 -13.05 -2.30
C LEU A 386 -3.94 -12.03 -2.17
N THR A 387 -2.88 -12.40 -1.47
CA THR A 387 -1.70 -11.55 -1.31
C THR A 387 -0.95 -11.40 -2.63
N GLY A 388 -0.89 -12.44 -3.46
CA GLY A 388 -0.31 -12.40 -4.81
C GLY A 388 -1.05 -11.43 -5.73
N VAL A 389 -2.38 -11.40 -5.68
CA VAL A 389 -3.19 -10.42 -6.40
C VAL A 389 -2.89 -8.99 -5.94
N GLY A 390 -2.71 -8.77 -4.63
CA GLY A 390 -2.24 -7.48 -4.12
C GLY A 390 -0.79 -7.14 -4.48
N GLY A 391 0.06 -8.15 -4.70
CA GLY A 391 1.39 -7.96 -5.28
C GLY A 391 1.32 -7.54 -6.75
N LEU A 392 0.40 -8.13 -7.51
CA LEU A 392 0.18 -7.78 -8.92
C LEU A 392 -0.29 -6.32 -9.07
N SER A 393 -1.19 -5.84 -8.21
CA SER A 393 -1.61 -4.42 -8.24
C SER A 393 -0.43 -3.48 -7.97
N ARG A 394 0.48 -3.87 -7.07
CA ARG A 394 1.70 -3.12 -6.74
C ARG A 394 2.74 -3.10 -7.85
N ILE A 395 2.77 -4.12 -8.70
CA ILE A 395 3.62 -4.15 -9.89
C ILE A 395 3.03 -3.27 -10.99
N LEU A 396 1.72 -3.35 -11.20
CA LEU A 396 1.05 -2.63 -12.29
C LEU A 396 0.90 -1.13 -12.01
N GLY A 397 0.81 -0.70 -10.75
CA GLY A 397 0.65 0.71 -10.38
C GLY A 397 1.75 1.63 -10.94
N PRO A 398 3.04 1.41 -10.61
CA PRO A 398 4.13 2.21 -11.15
C PRO A 398 4.20 2.18 -12.69
N ILE A 399 3.97 1.02 -13.31
CA ILE A 399 3.92 0.89 -14.77
C ILE A 399 2.80 1.78 -15.33
N PHE A 400 1.63 1.76 -14.71
CA PHE A 400 0.54 2.62 -15.10
C PHE A 400 0.91 4.10 -14.97
N VAL A 401 1.58 4.51 -13.89
CA VAL A 401 2.04 5.91 -13.73
C VAL A 401 3.04 6.27 -14.84
N SER A 402 4.08 5.48 -15.07
CA SER A 402 5.12 5.77 -16.06
C SER A 402 4.62 5.87 -17.51
N TYR A 403 3.48 5.26 -17.84
CA TYR A 403 2.94 5.27 -19.21
C TYR A 403 1.64 6.08 -19.34
N VAL A 404 0.68 5.86 -18.44
CA VAL A 404 -0.63 6.52 -18.55
C VAL A 404 -0.57 7.93 -17.98
N TYR A 405 0.00 8.12 -16.80
CA TYR A 405 0.11 9.47 -16.24
C TYR A 405 1.08 10.32 -17.06
N THR A 406 2.30 9.85 -17.32
CA THR A 406 3.30 10.64 -18.05
C THR A 406 2.85 11.07 -19.44
N TYR A 407 2.19 10.19 -20.22
CA TYR A 407 1.84 10.51 -21.61
C TYR A 407 0.37 10.92 -21.83
N LEU A 408 -0.58 10.44 -21.02
CA LEU A 408 -2.01 10.68 -21.21
C LEU A 408 -2.61 11.60 -20.15
N GLY A 409 -1.85 11.92 -19.10
CA GLY A 409 -2.17 12.94 -18.12
C GLY A 409 -3.20 12.57 -17.05
N PRO A 410 -3.54 13.54 -16.19
CA PRO A 410 -4.43 13.36 -15.03
C PRO A 410 -5.85 12.92 -15.41
N TYR A 411 -6.43 13.46 -16.50
CA TYR A 411 -7.79 13.09 -16.94
C TYR A 411 -7.92 11.60 -17.23
N VAL A 412 -7.00 11.04 -18.02
CA VAL A 412 -7.03 9.61 -18.37
C VAL A 412 -6.66 8.76 -17.15
N THR A 413 -5.73 9.22 -16.32
CA THR A 413 -5.29 8.53 -15.10
C THR A 413 -6.45 8.38 -14.11
N PHE A 414 -7.05 9.48 -13.66
CA PHE A 414 -8.14 9.44 -12.68
C PHE A 414 -9.46 8.96 -13.30
N GLY A 415 -9.67 9.16 -14.61
CA GLY A 415 -10.81 8.61 -15.34
C GLY A 415 -10.77 7.09 -15.43
N ALA A 416 -9.62 6.50 -15.77
CA ALA A 416 -9.43 5.05 -15.78
C ALA A 416 -9.57 4.44 -14.39
N LEU A 417 -9.05 5.11 -13.35
CA LEU A 417 -9.24 4.71 -11.96
C LEU A 417 -10.73 4.68 -11.59
N THR A 418 -11.45 5.77 -11.81
CA THR A 418 -12.89 5.87 -11.55
C THR A 418 -13.67 4.80 -12.30
N GLY A 419 -13.39 4.63 -13.60
CA GLY A 419 -14.00 3.61 -14.44
C GLY A 419 -13.75 2.19 -13.94
N SER A 420 -12.53 1.88 -13.52
CA SER A 420 -12.19 0.56 -12.96
C SER A 420 -12.94 0.26 -11.65
N MET A 421 -13.13 1.27 -10.78
CA MET A 421 -13.93 1.12 -9.55
C MET A 421 -15.41 0.87 -9.86
N VAL A 422 -15.98 1.61 -10.82
CA VAL A 422 -17.37 1.42 -11.26
C VAL A 422 -17.56 0.01 -11.82
N VAL A 423 -16.62 -0.47 -12.64
CA VAL A 423 -16.66 -1.84 -13.16
C VAL A 423 -16.60 -2.87 -12.04
N ALA A 424 -15.70 -2.71 -11.07
CA ALA A 424 -15.59 -3.60 -9.92
C ALA A 424 -16.88 -3.60 -9.06
N GLU A 425 -17.47 -2.43 -8.82
CA GLU A 425 -18.73 -2.34 -8.07
C GLU A 425 -19.89 -3.03 -8.81
N LEU A 426 -20.03 -2.79 -10.11
CA LEU A 426 -21.05 -3.42 -10.94
C LEU A 426 -20.88 -4.95 -10.99
N GLU A 427 -19.65 -5.44 -11.14
CA GLU A 427 -19.35 -6.86 -11.09
C GLU A 427 -19.78 -7.47 -9.75
N LEU A 428 -19.38 -6.86 -8.63
CA LEU A 428 -19.70 -7.36 -7.30
C LEU A 428 -21.20 -7.29 -7.00
N LEU A 429 -21.93 -6.31 -7.56
CA LEU A 429 -23.39 -6.24 -7.53
C LEU A 429 -24.03 -7.40 -8.29
N VAL A 430 -23.55 -7.72 -9.50
CA VAL A 430 -24.02 -8.88 -10.28
C VAL A 430 -23.73 -10.18 -9.54
N LEU A 431 -22.58 -10.28 -8.88
CA LEU A 431 -22.15 -11.44 -8.10
C LEU A 431 -22.72 -11.47 -6.68
N PHE A 432 -23.52 -10.49 -6.25
CA PHE A 432 -23.96 -10.33 -4.86
C PHE A 432 -24.56 -11.59 -4.24
N LYS A 433 -25.36 -12.34 -5.02
CA LYS A 433 -26.00 -13.60 -4.59
C LYS A 433 -25.01 -14.76 -4.43
N ARG A 434 -23.85 -14.69 -5.07
CA ARG A 434 -22.77 -15.69 -5.05
C ARG A 434 -21.73 -15.45 -3.96
N LEU A 435 -21.62 -14.22 -3.44
CA LEU A 435 -20.68 -13.83 -2.38
C LEU A 435 -21.07 -14.36 -0.98
N ILE A 436 -21.67 -15.54 -0.88
CA ILE A 436 -22.13 -16.13 0.38
C ILE A 436 -21.03 -16.98 1.04
N PRO A 437 -20.98 -17.01 2.39
CA PRO A 437 -20.08 -17.92 3.10
C PRO A 437 -20.32 -19.38 2.70
N MET A 438 -19.25 -20.19 2.74
CA MET A 438 -19.36 -21.62 2.50
C MET A 438 -20.31 -22.25 3.54
N LYS A 439 -21.38 -22.90 3.06
CA LYS A 439 -22.25 -23.71 3.92
C LYS A 439 -21.50 -24.99 4.28
N ILE A 440 -21.03 -25.07 5.52
CA ILE A 440 -20.44 -26.29 6.07
C ILE A 440 -21.60 -27.12 6.62
N PRO A 441 -21.84 -28.36 6.14
CA PRO A 441 -22.86 -29.21 6.72
C PRO A 441 -22.50 -29.50 8.17
N SER A 442 -23.50 -29.46 9.06
CA SER A 442 -23.28 -29.74 10.47
C SER A 442 -22.77 -31.17 10.67
N VAL A 443 -22.03 -31.43 11.75
CA VAL A 443 -21.55 -32.78 12.09
C VAL A 443 -22.70 -33.79 12.18
N LYS A 444 -23.94 -33.34 12.50
CA LYS A 444 -25.16 -34.17 12.46
C LYS A 444 -25.61 -34.50 11.04
N GLU A 445 -25.56 -33.56 10.10
CA GLU A 445 -25.88 -33.78 8.68
C GLU A 445 -24.84 -34.65 7.97
N LEU A 446 -23.59 -34.64 8.44
CA LEU A 446 -22.51 -35.49 7.94
C LEU A 446 -22.57 -36.93 8.48
N LYS A 447 -23.22 -37.14 9.62
CA LYS A 447 -23.31 -38.43 10.32
C LYS A 447 -24.68 -39.12 10.21
N GLY A 448 -25.66 -38.59 9.47
CA GLY A 448 -27.01 -39.17 9.50
C GLY A 448 -27.84 -38.94 8.25
N PHE A 449 -27.84 -39.92 7.34
CA PHE A 449 -29.11 -40.48 6.88
C PHE A 449 -29.21 -41.88 7.49
N ASP A 450 -30.07 -42.02 8.50
CA ASP A 450 -30.79 -43.25 8.86
C ASP A 450 -31.76 -42.91 10.00
N GLY A 451 -33.01 -42.56 9.66
CA GLY A 451 -34.14 -42.50 10.61
C GLY A 451 -34.99 -41.21 10.56
N PRO A 452 -36.32 -41.29 10.73
CA PRO A 452 -37.25 -40.19 10.43
C PRO A 452 -37.47 -39.18 11.59
N ALA A 453 -37.78 -37.94 11.18
CA ALA A 453 -38.55 -36.87 11.84
C ALA A 453 -38.11 -36.28 13.20
N SER A 454 -37.84 -34.97 13.20
CA SER A 454 -38.47 -33.93 14.06
C SER A 454 -37.84 -32.56 13.72
N GLU A 455 -38.57 -31.68 13.03
CA GLU A 455 -39.29 -30.51 13.57
C GLU A 455 -38.43 -29.40 14.22
N LYS A 456 -38.55 -28.21 13.60
CA LYS A 456 -38.47 -26.84 14.17
C LYS A 456 -37.17 -26.44 14.90
N TYR A 457 -36.43 -25.48 14.34
CA TYR A 457 -36.51 -24.04 14.69
C TYR A 457 -35.65 -23.23 13.71
#